data_AF-A0A2T1N8Y3-F1
#
_entry.id   AF-A0A2T1N8Y3-F1
#
_cell.length_a   1.000
_cell.length_b   1.000
_cell.length_c   1.000
_cell.angle_alpha   90.00
_cell.angle_beta   90.00
_cell.angle_gamma   90.00
#
_symmetry.space_group_name_H-M   'P 1'
#
loop_
_entity.id
_entity.type
_entity.pdbx_description
1 polymer ?
#
loop_
_entity_poly.entity_id
_entity_poly.type
_entity_poly.pdbx_seq_one_letter_code
_entity_poly.pdbx_strand_id
1 'polypeptide(L)' 'MGSRNELKGYYWIYNYTKLFIPQTDSRTKSVVQCSLNGNELERFKSISNASSTTGINKSCIAKVCRGERNTAGGYCWRYV' A
#
# COMPACT_ATOMS: atom_id res chain seq x y z
N MET A 1 6.71 56.61 -17.41
CA MET A 1 5.76 55.51 -17.73
C MET A 1 6.51 54.21 -17.60
N GLY A 2 6.17 53.42 -16.59
CA GLY A 2 6.89 52.20 -16.24
C GLY A 2 6.43 50.97 -17.02
N SER A 3 7.34 50.00 -17.00
CA SER A 3 7.12 48.56 -17.13
C SER A 3 7.01 47.97 -18.54
N ARG A 4 8.08 47.26 -18.95
CA ARG A 4 7.91 46.00 -19.66
C ARG A 4 8.91 44.99 -19.10
N ASN A 5 8.35 43.98 -18.46
CA ASN A 5 9.07 43.00 -17.64
C ASN A 5 9.69 41.92 -18.54
N GLU A 6 11.01 41.77 -18.53
CA GLU A 6 11.71 40.66 -19.19
C GLU A 6 12.05 39.60 -18.14
N LEU A 7 11.36 38.45 -18.18
CA LEU A 7 11.55 37.36 -17.22
C LEU A 7 12.13 36.11 -17.90
N LYS A 8 13.44 35.93 -17.65
CA LYS A 8 14.14 34.69 -17.32
C LYS A 8 14.04 33.50 -18.30
N GLY A 9 15.09 33.36 -19.11
CA GLY A 9 15.37 32.19 -19.94
C GLY A 9 15.72 30.94 -19.12
N TYR A 10 14.74 30.06 -18.95
CA TYR A 10 14.96 28.71 -18.46
C TYR A 10 14.85 27.70 -19.61
N TYR A 11 15.90 26.89 -19.78
CA TYR A 11 16.02 25.83 -20.78
C TYR A 11 15.21 24.60 -20.36
N TRP A 12 14.36 24.08 -21.25
CA TRP A 12 13.67 22.80 -21.06
C TRP A 12 14.42 21.69 -21.81
N ILE A 13 15.00 20.74 -21.08
CA ILE A 13 15.58 19.52 -21.66
C ILE A 13 14.51 18.42 -21.69
N TYR A 14 14.01 18.11 -22.88
CA TYR A 14 13.16 16.95 -23.16
C TYR A 14 14.00 15.67 -23.16
N ASN A 15 14.29 15.12 -21.99
CA ASN A 15 14.73 13.73 -21.87
C ASN A 15 13.74 12.98 -20.98
N TYR A 16 12.58 12.66 -21.58
CA TYR A 16 11.60 11.75 -21.00
C TYR A 16 12.07 10.30 -21.17
N THR A 17 13.02 9.88 -20.35
CA THR A 17 13.21 8.45 -20.02
C THR A 17 12.82 8.24 -18.57
N LYS A 18 11.63 8.74 -18.19
CA LYS A 18 11.00 8.35 -16.94
C LYS A 18 10.46 6.94 -17.14
N LEU A 19 11.34 5.96 -16.93
CA LEU A 19 10.94 4.60 -16.64
C LEU A 19 9.85 4.69 -15.57
N PHE A 20 8.61 4.44 -15.97
CA PHE A 20 7.47 4.37 -15.07
C PHE A 20 7.65 3.11 -14.24
N ILE A 21 8.49 3.19 -13.22
CA ILE A 21 8.47 2.22 -12.14
C ILE A 21 7.19 2.58 -11.39
N PRO A 22 6.14 1.74 -11.41
CA PRO A 22 4.96 2.01 -10.60
C PRO A 22 5.47 2.14 -9.17
N GLN A 23 5.39 3.34 -8.63
CA GLN A 23 5.77 3.61 -7.25
C GLN A 23 4.79 2.79 -6.42
N THR A 24 5.23 1.65 -5.89
CA THR A 24 4.41 0.84 -5.00
C THR A 24 4.06 1.74 -3.83
N ASP A 25 2.80 2.17 -3.82
CA ASP A 25 2.29 3.21 -2.94
C ASP A 25 2.63 2.83 -1.49
N SER A 26 3.59 3.53 -0.89
CA SER A 26 4.09 3.26 0.47
C SER A 26 3.03 3.53 1.56
N ARG A 27 1.76 3.71 1.19
CA ARG A 27 0.61 3.82 2.08
C ARG A 27 -0.13 2.50 2.25
N THR A 28 0.11 1.51 1.38
CA THR A 28 -0.50 0.19 1.57
C THR A 28 0.30 -0.63 2.57
N LYS A 29 -0.27 -0.82 3.76
CA LYS A 29 0.29 -1.78 4.72
C LYS A 29 0.09 -3.19 4.17
N SER A 30 1.21 -3.86 3.92
CA SER A 30 1.21 -5.29 3.59
C SER A 30 0.73 -6.08 4.80
N VAL A 31 0.06 -7.19 4.55
CA VAL A 31 -0.42 -8.10 5.60
C VAL A 31 -0.01 -9.52 5.26
N VAL A 32 0.35 -10.27 6.29
CA VAL A 32 0.55 -11.72 6.18
C VAL A 32 -0.55 -12.42 6.95
N GLN A 33 -1.12 -13.43 6.30
CA GLN A 33 -2.05 -14.36 6.89
C GLN A 33 -1.25 -15.50 7.51
N CYS A 34 -1.51 -15.78 8.78
CA CYS A 34 -0.95 -16.90 9.50
C CYS A 34 -2.07 -17.87 9.89
N SER A 35 -1.76 -19.16 9.90
CA SER A 35 -2.61 -20.19 10.50
C SER A 35 -2.66 -20.04 12.02
N LEU A 36 -3.65 -20.67 12.65
CA LEU A 36 -3.78 -20.73 14.11
C LEU A 36 -2.57 -21.37 14.80
N ASN A 37 -1.85 -22.22 14.08
CA ASN A 37 -0.59 -22.83 14.53
C ASN A 37 0.63 -21.90 14.41
N GLY A 38 0.45 -20.64 13.99
CA GLY A 38 1.53 -19.67 13.84
C GLY A 38 2.30 -19.76 12.51
N ASN A 39 1.92 -20.67 11.61
CA ASN A 39 2.55 -20.78 10.29
C ASN A 39 2.08 -19.68 9.35
N GLU A 40 3.00 -18.98 8.69
CA GLU A 40 2.66 -18.01 7.64
C GLU A 40 2.13 -18.75 6.41
N LEU A 41 0.90 -18.46 6.02
CA LEU A 41 0.23 -19.08 4.88
C LEU A 41 0.48 -18.26 3.61
N GLU A 42 0.17 -16.96 3.66
CA GLU A 42 0.20 -16.11 2.47
C GLU A 42 0.48 -14.65 2.81
N ARG A 43 1.27 -13.96 1.96
CA ARG A 43 1.57 -12.53 2.08
C ARG A 43 0.82 -11.75 1.01
N PHE A 44 0.12 -10.71 1.47
CA PHE A 44 -0.64 -9.80 0.63
C PHE A 44 0.01 -8.42 0.66
N LYS A 45 0.13 -7.82 -0.53
CA LYS A 45 0.62 -6.44 -0.69
C LYS A 45 -0.29 -5.39 -0.02
N SER A 46 -1.53 -5.74 0.30
CA SER A 46 -2.51 -4.84 0.92
C SER A 46 -3.64 -5.62 1.59
N ILE A 47 -4.27 -5.00 2.60
CA ILE A 47 -5.49 -5.52 3.24
C ILE A 47 -6.61 -5.72 2.21
N SER A 48 -6.74 -4.83 1.23
CA SER A 48 -7.73 -4.97 0.15
C SER A 48 -7.51 -6.25 -0.65
N ASN A 49 -6.26 -6.56 -0.99
CA ASN A 49 -5.91 -7.79 -1.71
C ASN A 49 -6.21 -9.03 -0.87
N ALA A 50 -5.84 -9.00 0.41
CA ALA A 50 -6.19 -10.06 1.36
C ALA A 50 -7.71 -10.28 1.46
N SER A 51 -8.47 -9.19 1.52
CA SER A 51 -9.93 -9.21 1.62
C SER A 51 -10.57 -9.82 0.36
N SER A 52 -10.08 -9.48 -0.83
CA SER A 52 -10.55 -10.05 -2.08
C SER A 52 -10.20 -11.54 -2.22
N THR A 53 -9.00 -11.96 -1.83
CA THR A 53 -8.57 -13.37 -1.93
C THR A 53 -9.28 -14.25 -0.90
N THR A 54 -9.39 -13.80 0.35
CA THR A 54 -9.98 -14.61 1.43
C THR A 54 -11.49 -14.43 1.59
N GLY A 55 -12.08 -13.41 0.96
CA GLY A 55 -13.47 -13.00 1.18
C GLY A 55 -13.74 -12.39 2.56
N ILE A 56 -12.71 -12.18 3.38
CA ILE A 56 -12.85 -11.63 4.73
C ILE A 56 -12.90 -10.11 4.66
N ASN A 57 -13.79 -9.50 5.44
CA ASN A 57 -13.93 -8.05 5.44
C ASN A 57 -12.62 -7.35 5.88
N LYS A 58 -12.15 -6.36 5.11
CA LYS A 58 -10.93 -5.57 5.38
C LYS A 58 -10.88 -5.00 6.81
N SER A 59 -12.02 -4.57 7.35
CA SER A 59 -12.11 -4.05 8.73
C SER A 59 -11.84 -5.12 9.78
N CYS A 60 -12.22 -6.38 9.53
CA CYS A 60 -11.91 -7.49 10.43
C CYS A 60 -10.41 -7.78 10.43
N ILE A 61 -9.79 -7.84 9.26
CA ILE A 61 -8.33 -8.05 9.12
C ILE A 61 -7.57 -6.94 9.85
N ALA A 62 -7.96 -5.67 9.64
CA ALA A 62 -7.34 -4.52 10.29
C ALA A 62 -7.45 -4.56 11.83
N LYS A 63 -8.60 -5.00 12.36
CA LYS A 63 -8.84 -5.17 13.80
C LYS A 63 -7.95 -6.27 14.39
N VAL A 64 -7.78 -7.39 13.68
CA VAL A 64 -6.88 -8.47 14.11
C VAL A 64 -5.44 -7.99 14.14
N CYS A 65 -4.98 -7.31 13.08
CA CYS A 65 -3.64 -6.75 13.04
C CYS A 65 -3.39 -5.67 14.13
N ARG A 66 -4.45 -5.06 14.68
CA ARG A 66 -4.37 -4.11 15.82
C ARG A 66 -4.44 -4.81 17.18
N GLY A 67 -4.75 -6.10 17.24
CA GLY A 67 -4.98 -6.83 18.49
C GLY A 67 -6.37 -6.65 19.08
N GLU A 68 -7.31 -6.01 18.38
CA GLU A 68 -8.72 -5.92 18.82
C GLU A 68 -9.45 -7.27 18.69
N ARG A 69 -8.94 -8.17 17.85
CA ARG A 69 -9.42 -9.55 17.69
C ARG A 69 -8.24 -10.50 17.59
N ASN A 70 -8.40 -11.72 18.10
CA ASN A 70 -7.38 -12.76 17.99
C ASN A 70 -7.31 -13.36 16.58
N THR A 71 -8.45 -13.47 15.90
CA THR A 71 -8.55 -14.13 14.58
C THR A 71 -9.63 -13.47 13.71
N ALA A 72 -9.48 -13.59 12.39
CA ALA A 72 -10.51 -13.22 11.42
C ALA A 72 -10.63 -14.33 10.37
N GLY A 73 -11.86 -14.84 10.20
CA GLY A 73 -12.17 -15.91 9.26
C GLY A 73 -11.43 -17.22 9.51
N GLY A 74 -11.04 -17.50 10.76
CA GLY A 74 -10.27 -18.70 11.13
C GLY A 74 -8.75 -18.55 10.99
N TYR A 75 -8.25 -17.36 10.63
CA TYR A 75 -6.84 -17.08 10.44
C TYR A 75 -6.35 -15.94 11.33
N CYS A 76 -5.05 -15.94 11.62
CA CYS A 76 -4.34 -14.86 12.27
C CYS A 76 -3.80 -13.89 11.22
N TRP A 77 -3.72 -12.61 11.54
CA TRP A 77 -3.25 -11.58 10.61
C TRP A 77 -2.23 -10.68 11.30
N ARG A 78 -1.11 -10.39 10.64
CA ARG A 78 -0.18 -9.36 11.10
C ARG A 78 0.20 -8.41 9.97
N TYR A 79 0.55 -7.18 10.34
CA TYR A 79 1.20 -6.26 9.42
C TYR A 79 2.64 -6.73 9.14
N VAL A 80 3.10 -6.47 7.91
CA VAL A 80 4.49 -6.63 7.46
C VAL A 80 5.06 -5.26 7.18
#